data_AF-A0A3D5RVQ3-F1
#
_entry.id   AF-A0A3D5RVQ3-F1
#
_cell.length_a   1.000
_cell.length_b   1.000
_cell.length_c   1.000
_cell.angle_alpha   90.00
_cell.angle_beta   90.00
_cell.angle_gamma   90.00
#
_symmetry.space_group_name_H-M   'P 1'
#
loop_
_entity.id
_entity.type
_entity.pdbx_description
1 polymer ?
#
loop_
_entity_poly.entity_id
_entity_poly.type
_entity_poly.pdbx_seq_one_letter_code
_entity_poly.pdbx_strand_id
1 'polypeptide(L)'
;MDAESYWQGYLAARKERFFKEKAIIIGTEYKSSKKYWDEIINGEWIIFESRLGTGFDVGTDAKSQLGLDFFQPNLDEIHVPETADFTMPNGDKLPLYCYEDFVLLSNQGIFRETDFVLDRERRWQPKVEDLLGEHGFQRVDVIWEGGVSYLRFCKRTE
;
A
#
# COMPACT_ATOMS: atom_id res chain seq x y z
N MET A 1 -2.91 6.16 30.85
CA MET A 1 -3.29 6.59 29.49
C MET A 1 -4.00 5.40 28.88
N ASP A 2 -5.27 5.55 28.56
CA ASP A 2 -6.03 4.50 27.87
C ASP A 2 -5.60 4.36 26.40
N ALA A 3 -5.98 3.25 25.77
CA ALA A 3 -5.59 2.92 24.40
C ALA A 3 -6.06 3.98 23.40
N GLU A 4 -7.26 4.53 23.59
CA GLU A 4 -7.83 5.55 22.72
C GLU A 4 -7.03 6.86 22.80
N SER A 5 -6.71 7.34 24.00
CA SER A 5 -5.90 8.54 24.21
C SER A 5 -4.49 8.38 23.64
N TYR A 6 -3.90 7.19 23.73
CA TYR A 6 -2.61 6.91 23.09
C TYR A 6 -2.73 6.94 21.57
N TRP A 7 -3.77 6.31 21.02
CA TRP A 7 -4.01 6.23 19.59
C TRP A 7 -4.26 7.60 18.96
N GLN A 8 -5.09 8.44 19.59
CA GLN A 8 -5.30 9.82 19.15
C GLN A 8 -4.01 10.65 19.17
N GLY A 9 -3.16 10.45 20.18
CA GLY A 9 -1.84 11.06 20.24
C GLY A 9 -0.92 10.59 19.10
N TYR A 10 -0.93 9.29 18.81
CA TYR A 10 -0.18 8.70 17.71
C TYR A 10 -0.64 9.23 16.35
N LEU A 11 -1.95 9.29 16.11
CA LEU A 11 -2.54 9.84 14.89
C LEU A 11 -2.20 11.31 14.71
N ALA A 12 -2.28 12.12 15.77
CA ALA A 12 -1.92 13.54 15.70
C ALA A 12 -0.45 13.75 15.29
N ALA A 13 0.47 12.99 15.90
CA ALA A 13 1.89 13.06 15.55
C ALA A 13 2.16 12.59 14.11
N ARG A 14 1.51 11.51 13.67
CA ARG A 14 1.60 11.03 12.29
C ARG A 14 1.03 12.04 11.29
N LYS A 15 -0.08 12.70 11.63
CA LYS A 15 -0.71 13.74 10.80
C LYS A 15 0.22 14.93 10.60
N GLU A 16 0.79 15.44 11.67
CA GLU A 16 1.72 16.57 11.60
C GLU A 16 2.91 16.25 10.69
N ARG A 17 3.49 15.06 10.85
CA ARG A 17 4.60 14.59 10.01
C ARG A 17 4.21 14.47 8.55
N PHE A 18 3.07 13.84 8.26
CA PHE A 18 2.55 13.67 6.90
C PHE A 18 2.36 15.01 6.19
N PHE A 19 1.72 15.97 6.86
CA PHE A 19 1.51 17.31 6.32
C PHE A 19 2.82 18.04 6.05
N LYS A 20 3.78 17.92 6.96
CA LYS A 20 5.11 18.53 6.80
C LYS A 20 5.87 17.95 5.61
N GLU A 21 5.86 16.63 5.45
CA GLU A 21 6.49 15.94 4.31
C GLU A 21 5.84 16.35 2.99
N LYS A 22 4.51 16.38 2.92
CA LYS A 22 3.76 16.84 1.73
C LYS A 22 4.06 18.29 1.38
N ALA A 23 4.08 19.19 2.37
CA ALA A 23 4.42 20.60 2.15
C ALA A 23 5.84 20.77 1.60
N ILE A 24 6.80 19.95 2.04
CA ILE A 24 8.18 19.95 1.51
C ILE A 24 8.21 19.47 0.07
N ILE A 25 7.51 18.37 -0.25
CA ILE A 25 7.46 17.78 -1.60
C ILE A 25 6.83 18.74 -2.62
N ILE A 26 5.71 19.37 -2.25
CA ILE A 26 4.99 20.33 -3.11
C ILE A 26 5.81 21.64 -3.25
N GLY A 27 6.58 22.00 -2.22
CA GLY A 27 7.53 23.10 -2.29
C GLY A 27 6.87 24.47 -2.43
N THR A 28 7.27 25.25 -3.43
CA THR A 28 6.78 26.63 -3.61
C THR A 28 5.30 26.71 -3.98
N GLU A 29 4.76 25.70 -4.66
CA GLU A 29 3.34 25.67 -5.04
C GLU A 29 2.42 25.58 -3.82
N TYR A 30 2.91 24.96 -2.74
CA TYR A 30 2.19 24.87 -1.48
C TYR A 30 1.96 26.26 -0.88
N LYS A 31 2.94 27.16 -1.00
CA LYS A 31 2.81 28.53 -0.49
C LYS A 31 1.88 29.38 -1.36
N SER A 32 1.93 29.19 -2.68
CA SER A 32 1.10 29.93 -3.64
C SER A 32 -0.38 29.58 -3.54
N SER A 33 -0.70 28.31 -3.29
CA SER A 33 -2.08 27.78 -3.28
C SER A 33 -2.37 26.93 -2.05
N LYS A 34 -1.99 27.42 -0.86
CA LYS A 34 -2.04 26.65 0.39
C LYS A 34 -3.39 25.98 0.65
N LYS A 35 -4.49 26.71 0.51
CA LYS A 35 -5.83 26.20 0.81
C LYS A 35 -6.20 25.00 -0.09
N TYR A 36 -5.90 25.08 -1.37
CA TYR A 36 -6.13 24.00 -2.33
C TYR A 36 -5.32 22.76 -2.00
N TRP A 37 -4.03 22.94 -1.67
CA TRP A 37 -3.16 21.83 -1.30
C TRP A 37 -3.53 21.23 0.06
N ASP A 38 -3.93 22.04 1.03
CA ASP A 38 -4.43 21.55 2.32
C ASP A 38 -5.68 20.68 2.11
N GLU A 39 -6.60 21.04 1.21
CA GLU A 39 -7.77 20.21 0.87
C GLU A 39 -7.36 18.86 0.27
N ILE A 40 -6.38 18.84 -0.65
CA ILE A 40 -5.84 17.60 -1.23
C ILE A 40 -5.16 16.73 -0.16
N ILE A 41 -4.26 17.32 0.64
CA ILE A 41 -3.50 16.61 1.67
C ILE A 41 -4.45 16.05 2.74
N ASN A 42 -5.53 16.76 3.09
CA ASN A 42 -6.56 16.24 3.98
C ASN A 42 -7.27 15.01 3.40
N GLY A 43 -7.59 15.02 2.10
CA GLY A 43 -8.15 13.85 1.42
C GLY A 43 -7.21 12.64 1.46
N GLU A 44 -5.92 12.86 1.18
CA GLU A 44 -4.90 11.81 1.29
C GLU A 44 -4.71 11.33 2.73
N TRP A 45 -4.82 12.23 3.72
CA TRP A 45 -4.72 11.90 5.13
C TRP A 45 -5.83 10.94 5.57
N ILE A 46 -7.08 11.12 5.12
CA ILE A 46 -8.18 10.21 5.45
C ILE A 46 -7.85 8.77 5.02
N ILE A 47 -7.29 8.60 3.82
CA ILE A 47 -6.85 7.30 3.31
C ILE A 47 -5.70 6.75 4.16
N PHE A 48 -4.74 7.60 4.51
CA PHE A 48 -3.58 7.22 5.30
C PHE A 48 -3.98 6.82 6.74
N GLU A 49 -4.88 7.56 7.37
CA GLU A 49 -5.43 7.28 8.70
C GLU A 49 -6.19 5.95 8.73
N SER A 50 -6.99 5.67 7.70
CA SER A 50 -7.66 4.38 7.52
C SER A 50 -6.65 3.21 7.49
N ARG A 51 -5.52 3.37 6.79
CA ARG A 51 -4.42 2.37 6.78
C ARG A 51 -3.76 2.19 8.15
N LEU A 52 -3.54 3.29 8.87
CA LEU A 52 -3.01 3.20 10.25
C LEU A 52 -3.97 2.40 11.14
N GLY A 53 -5.29 2.56 10.95
CA GLY A 53 -6.32 1.79 11.66
C GLY A 53 -6.27 0.28 11.43
N THR A 54 -5.76 -0.19 10.29
CA THR A 54 -5.54 -1.63 10.02
C THR A 54 -4.21 -2.15 10.57
N GLY A 55 -3.40 -1.28 11.19
CA GLY A 55 -2.07 -1.61 11.69
C GLY A 55 -0.99 -1.54 10.60
N PHE A 56 -1.32 -1.10 9.38
CA PHE A 56 -0.35 -0.84 8.33
C PHE A 56 0.46 0.44 8.62
N ASP A 57 1.77 0.41 8.38
CA ASP A 57 2.71 1.52 8.72
C ASP A 57 2.61 2.01 10.20
N VAL A 58 2.14 1.15 11.11
CA VAL A 58 2.20 1.40 12.55
C VAL A 58 3.50 0.85 13.12
N GLY A 59 4.23 1.67 13.88
CA GLY A 59 5.48 1.26 14.50
C GLY A 59 5.31 0.11 15.50
N THR A 60 6.34 -0.72 15.65
CA THR A 60 6.33 -1.91 16.52
C THR A 60 5.98 -1.58 17.97
N ASP A 61 6.45 -0.43 18.47
CA ASP A 61 6.16 0.04 19.84
C ASP A 61 4.65 0.32 20.03
N ALA A 62 4.03 1.01 19.07
CA ALA A 62 2.60 1.30 19.10
C ALA A 62 1.76 0.02 18.96
N LYS A 63 2.19 -0.94 18.13
CA LYS A 63 1.56 -2.26 18.03
C LYS A 63 1.63 -3.04 19.34
N SER A 64 2.79 -3.03 19.99
CA SER A 64 2.98 -3.70 21.28
C SER A 64 2.16 -3.05 22.40
N GLN A 65 1.93 -1.73 22.33
CA GLN A 65 1.23 -0.99 23.36
C GLN A 65 -0.30 -1.06 23.22
N LEU A 66 -0.82 -1.12 21.99
CA LEU A 66 -2.26 -1.20 21.70
C LEU A 66 -2.76 -2.64 21.56
N GLY A 67 -1.88 -3.59 21.24
CA GLY A 67 -2.24 -4.96 20.93
C GLY A 67 -2.69 -5.13 19.47
N LEU A 68 -2.45 -6.30 18.89
CA LEU A 68 -2.80 -6.58 17.49
C LEU A 68 -4.32 -6.56 17.26
N ASP A 69 -5.11 -6.94 18.26
CA ASP A 69 -6.57 -6.99 18.20
C ASP A 69 -7.22 -5.60 18.12
N PHE A 70 -6.48 -4.55 18.44
CA PHE A 70 -6.92 -3.15 18.28
C PHE A 70 -7.01 -2.77 16.80
N PHE A 71 -6.13 -3.33 15.98
CA PHE A 71 -6.05 -3.05 14.56
C PHE A 71 -6.89 -4.08 13.80
N GLN A 72 -8.17 -3.80 13.65
CA GLN A 72 -9.06 -4.63 12.86
C GLN A 72 -9.44 -3.89 11.57
N PRO A 73 -9.27 -4.52 10.39
CA PRO A 73 -9.92 -4.01 9.19
C PRO A 73 -11.43 -4.01 9.42
N ASN A 74 -12.11 -2.95 9.00
CA ASN A 74 -13.57 -2.97 8.89
C ASN A 74 -13.93 -4.09 7.90
N LEU A 75 -14.42 -5.22 8.40
CA LEU A 75 -14.73 -6.41 7.59
C LEU A 75 -15.75 -6.10 6.48
N ASP A 76 -16.60 -5.09 6.69
CA ASP A 76 -17.63 -4.62 5.74
C ASP A 76 -17.06 -3.80 4.56
N GLU A 77 -15.80 -3.34 4.62
CA GLU A 77 -15.12 -2.58 3.54
C GLU A 77 -14.05 -3.41 2.80
N ILE A 78 -13.93 -4.70 3.12
CA ILE A 78 -12.98 -5.60 2.47
C ILE A 78 -13.49 -5.91 1.05
N HIS A 79 -12.94 -5.19 0.08
CA HIS A 79 -13.10 -5.54 -1.32
C HIS A 79 -12.01 -6.54 -1.71
N VAL A 80 -12.40 -7.81 -1.88
CA VAL A 80 -11.54 -8.85 -2.46
C VAL A 80 -11.89 -8.97 -3.94
N PRO A 81 -11.04 -8.48 -4.86
CA PRO A 81 -11.25 -8.69 -6.29
C PRO A 81 -11.13 -10.19 -6.63
N GLU A 82 -11.90 -10.65 -7.61
CA GLU A 82 -11.72 -11.99 -8.17
C GLU A 82 -10.31 -12.09 -8.76
N THR A 83 -9.49 -12.97 -8.19
CA THR A 83 -8.11 -13.19 -8.66
C THR A 83 -8.15 -14.12 -9.87
N ALA A 84 -7.59 -13.68 -11.00
CA ALA A 84 -7.43 -14.51 -12.17
C ALA A 84 -6.17 -15.39 -12.05
N ASP A 85 -6.13 -16.52 -12.76
CA ASP A 85 -4.91 -17.32 -12.89
C ASP A 85 -4.15 -16.94 -14.16
N PHE A 86 -2.85 -16.73 -14.05
CA PHE A 86 -1.92 -16.63 -15.17
C PHE A 86 -1.21 -17.96 -15.39
N THR A 87 -1.24 -18.48 -16.63
CA THR A 87 -0.48 -19.69 -16.98
C THR A 87 0.91 -19.30 -17.48
N MET A 88 1.92 -19.60 -16.69
CA MET A 88 3.33 -19.38 -16.99
C MET A 88 3.75 -20.19 -18.23
N PRO A 89 4.80 -19.76 -18.97
CA PRO A 89 5.32 -20.50 -20.13
C PRO A 89 5.77 -21.94 -19.82
N ASN A 90 6.12 -22.23 -18.57
CA ASN A 90 6.49 -23.57 -18.10
C ASN A 90 5.28 -24.45 -17.74
N GLY A 91 4.06 -23.92 -17.83
CA GLY A 91 2.80 -24.60 -17.51
C GLY A 91 2.29 -24.39 -16.08
N ASP A 92 3.05 -23.70 -15.22
CA ASP A 92 2.61 -23.40 -13.86
C ASP A 92 1.51 -22.34 -13.86
N LYS A 93 0.61 -22.37 -12.88
CA LYS A 93 -0.40 -21.34 -12.67
C LYS A 93 -0.03 -20.49 -11.48
N LEU A 94 0.02 -19.17 -11.68
CA LEU A 94 0.25 -18.19 -10.63
C LEU A 94 -0.93 -17.20 -10.60
N PRO A 95 -1.29 -16.68 -9.41
CA PRO A 95 -2.33 -15.67 -9.32
C PRO A 95 -1.88 -14.39 -10.04
N LEU A 96 -2.81 -13.82 -10.81
CA LEU A 96 -2.66 -12.57 -11.55
C LEU A 96 -3.38 -11.46 -10.80
N TYR A 97 -2.63 -10.41 -10.48
CA TYR A 97 -3.17 -9.18 -9.92
C TYR A 97 -2.91 -8.03 -10.87
N CYS A 98 -3.87 -7.10 -11.00
CA CYS A 98 -3.53 -5.81 -11.54
C CYS A 98 -2.81 -4.97 -10.46
N TYR A 99 -2.14 -3.90 -10.88
CA TYR A 99 -1.52 -2.95 -9.96
C TYR A 99 -2.51 -2.42 -8.91
N GLU A 100 -3.75 -2.15 -9.29
CA GLU A 100 -4.77 -1.60 -8.38
C GLU A 100 -5.21 -2.64 -7.34
N ASP A 101 -5.37 -3.91 -7.72
CA ASP A 101 -5.68 -5.00 -6.80
C ASP A 101 -4.57 -5.20 -5.78
N PHE A 102 -3.31 -5.21 -6.23
CA PHE A 102 -2.17 -5.31 -5.32
C PHE A 102 -2.17 -4.17 -4.30
N VAL A 103 -2.36 -2.93 -4.76
CA VAL A 103 -2.42 -1.76 -3.89
C VAL A 103 -3.60 -1.88 -2.92
N LEU A 104 -4.79 -2.25 -3.40
CA LEU A 104 -5.99 -2.43 -2.60
C LEU A 104 -5.80 -3.49 -1.51
N LEU A 105 -5.40 -4.71 -1.89
CA LEU A 105 -5.20 -5.85 -0.99
C LEU A 105 -4.07 -5.59 0.01
N SER A 106 -2.99 -4.93 -0.43
CA SER A 106 -1.89 -4.53 0.45
C SER A 106 -2.32 -3.45 1.44
N ASN A 107 -3.11 -2.47 0.99
CA ASN A 107 -3.66 -1.42 1.86
C ASN A 107 -4.62 -2.00 2.92
N GLN A 108 -5.39 -3.02 2.56
CA GLN A 108 -6.28 -3.73 3.48
C GLN A 108 -5.53 -4.69 4.43
N GLY A 109 -4.22 -4.92 4.21
CA GLY A 109 -3.41 -5.83 5.02
C GLY A 109 -3.74 -7.31 4.80
N ILE A 110 -4.43 -7.65 3.70
CA ILE A 110 -4.89 -9.01 3.40
C ILE A 110 -4.12 -9.66 2.23
N PHE A 111 -3.17 -8.96 1.62
CA PHE A 111 -2.31 -9.55 0.60
C PHE A 111 -1.36 -10.57 1.23
N ARG A 112 -1.56 -11.87 0.94
CA ARG A 112 -0.80 -12.98 1.54
C ARG A 112 0.07 -13.75 0.56
N GLU A 113 0.05 -13.38 -0.72
CA GLU A 113 0.78 -14.11 -1.74
C GLU A 113 2.30 -13.96 -1.60
N THR A 114 3.01 -15.04 -1.95
CA THR A 114 4.47 -15.10 -1.90
C THR A 114 5.10 -15.20 -3.27
N ASP A 115 4.34 -15.62 -4.28
CA ASP A 115 4.73 -15.71 -5.68
C ASP A 115 3.51 -15.42 -6.55
N PHE A 116 3.58 -14.37 -7.37
CA PHE A 116 2.45 -13.92 -8.16
C PHE A 116 2.90 -13.17 -9.42
N VAL A 117 1.97 -13.03 -10.35
CA VAL A 117 2.14 -12.23 -11.57
C VAL A 117 1.35 -10.94 -11.42
N LEU A 118 1.95 -9.84 -11.85
CA LEU A 118 1.37 -8.51 -11.80
C LEU A 118 1.25 -7.91 -13.20
N ASP A 119 0.03 -7.50 -13.57
CA ASP A 119 -0.20 -6.60 -14.68
C ASP A 119 0.05 -5.15 -14.22
N ARG A 120 1.11 -4.54 -14.75
CA ARG A 120 1.46 -3.14 -14.48
C ARG A 120 0.57 -2.15 -15.24
N GLU A 121 -0.26 -2.64 -16.16
CA GLU A 121 -1.07 -1.85 -17.06
C GLU A 121 -0.24 -0.78 -17.80
N ARG A 122 -0.63 0.49 -17.70
CA ARG A 122 0.09 1.64 -18.27
C ARG A 122 1.11 2.24 -17.31
N ARG A 123 1.34 1.66 -16.13
CA ARG A 123 2.26 2.19 -15.13
C ARG A 123 3.71 1.97 -15.54
N TRP A 124 4.55 2.93 -15.14
CA TRP A 124 5.98 2.89 -15.41
C TRP A 124 6.65 1.83 -14.54
N GLN A 125 7.26 0.82 -15.17
CA GLN A 125 7.79 -0.38 -14.52
C GLN A 125 8.72 -0.10 -13.32
N PRO A 126 9.71 0.82 -13.40
CA PRO A 126 10.58 1.11 -12.25
C PRO A 126 9.82 1.54 -11.00
N LYS A 127 8.77 2.37 -11.15
CA LYS A 127 7.93 2.78 -10.00
C LYS A 127 7.14 1.63 -9.39
N VAL A 128 6.71 0.68 -10.23
CA VAL A 128 6.01 -0.51 -9.75
C VAL A 128 6.99 -1.41 -8.98
N GLU A 129 8.21 -1.58 -9.48
CA GLU A 129 9.26 -2.34 -8.80
C GLU A 129 9.66 -1.71 -7.46
N ASP A 130 9.80 -0.38 -7.41
CA ASP A 130 10.12 0.35 -6.17
C ASP A 130 9.04 0.13 -5.12
N LEU A 131 7.76 0.31 -5.49
CA LEU A 131 6.63 0.08 -4.59
C LEU A 131 6.62 -1.36 -4.08
N LEU A 132 6.67 -2.35 -4.98
CA LEU A 132 6.64 -3.75 -4.56
C LEU A 132 7.88 -4.10 -3.71
N GLY A 133 9.02 -3.44 -3.96
CA GLY A 133 10.22 -3.51 -3.15
C GLY A 133 10.00 -3.04 -1.71
N GLU A 134 9.30 -1.92 -1.50
CA GLU A 134 8.91 -1.42 -0.17
C GLU A 134 8.02 -2.41 0.57
N HIS A 135 7.20 -3.17 -0.16
CA HIS A 135 6.36 -4.25 0.38
C HIS A 135 7.10 -5.59 0.56
N GLY A 136 8.41 -5.64 0.34
CA GLY A 136 9.24 -6.84 0.57
C GLY A 136 9.24 -7.83 -0.59
N PHE A 137 8.82 -7.42 -1.78
CA PHE A 137 8.86 -8.24 -2.98
C PHE A 137 10.07 -7.90 -3.85
N GLN A 138 10.45 -8.83 -4.71
CA GLN A 138 11.46 -8.63 -5.75
C GLN A 138 10.94 -9.14 -7.08
N ARG A 139 11.20 -8.39 -8.15
CA ARG A 139 10.89 -8.83 -9.50
C ARG A 139 11.84 -9.95 -9.88
N VAL A 140 11.28 -11.09 -10.28
CA VAL A 140 12.04 -12.27 -10.69
C VAL A 140 12.02 -12.44 -12.19
N ASP A 141 10.94 -12.03 -12.87
CA ASP A 141 10.79 -12.22 -14.31
C ASP A 141 9.95 -11.12 -14.99
N VAL A 142 10.06 -11.03 -16.32
CA VAL A 142 9.22 -10.20 -17.20
C VAL A 142 8.69 -11.07 -18.33
N ILE A 143 7.37 -11.22 -18.38
CA ILE A 143 6.68 -12.10 -19.32
C ILE A 143 5.98 -11.23 -20.36
N TRP A 144 6.17 -11.53 -21.65
CA TRP A 144 5.56 -10.80 -22.75
C TRP A 144 4.53 -11.67 -23.45
N GLU A 145 3.26 -11.28 -23.37
CA GLU A 145 2.16 -12.05 -23.96
C GLU A 145 1.08 -11.11 -24.51
N GLY A 146 0.61 -11.36 -25.73
CA GLY A 146 -0.46 -10.56 -26.35
C GLY A 146 -0.12 -9.07 -26.57
N GLY A 147 1.17 -8.70 -26.56
CA GLY A 147 1.62 -7.31 -26.66
C GLY A 147 1.60 -6.53 -25.33
N VAL A 148 1.33 -7.22 -24.21
CA VAL A 148 1.39 -6.69 -22.85
C VAL A 148 2.55 -7.34 -22.11
N SER A 149 3.15 -6.62 -21.15
CA SER A 149 4.20 -7.14 -20.29
C SER A 149 3.66 -7.37 -18.88
N TYR A 150 3.78 -8.59 -18.39
CA TYR A 150 3.50 -8.98 -17.02
C TYR A 150 4.80 -9.12 -16.23
N LEU A 151 4.77 -8.81 -14.95
CA LEU A 151 5.92 -8.86 -14.07
C LEU A 151 5.70 -9.94 -13.02
N ARG A 152 6.62 -10.89 -12.88
CA ARG A 152 6.55 -11.88 -11.80
C ARG A 152 7.30 -11.35 -10.58
N PHE A 153 6.65 -11.42 -9.42
CA PHE A 153 7.22 -11.03 -8.14
C PHE A 153 7.22 -12.20 -7.17
N CYS A 154 8.30 -12.31 -6.39
CA CYS A 154 8.39 -13.21 -5.27
C CYS A 154 8.72 -12.43 -4.00
N LYS A 155 8.22 -12.89 -2.85
CA LYS A 155 8.57 -12.34 -1.56
C LYS A 155 10.06 -12.59 -1.31
N ARG A 156 10.79 -11.57 -0.87
CA ARG A 156 12.18 -11.72 -0.48
C ARG A 156 12.23 -12.69 0.70
N THR A 157 12.87 -13.82 0.49
CA THR A 157 13.27 -14.71 1.58
C THR A 157 14.49 -14.06 2.22
N GLU A 158 14.33 -13.56 3.44
CA GLU A 158 15.47 -13.21 4.31
C GLU A 158 16.30 -14.46 4.63
#